data_AF-A0A2S8IZI7-F1
#
_entry.id   AF-A0A2S8IZI7-F1
#
_cell.length_a   1.000
_cell.length_b   1.000
_cell.length_c   1.000
_cell.angle_alpha   90.00
_cell.angle_beta   90.00
_cell.angle_gamma   90.00
#
_symmetry.space_group_name_H-M   'P 1'
#
loop_
_entity.id
_entity.type
_entity.pdbx_description
1 polymer ?
#
loop_
_entity_poly.entity_id
_entity_poly.type
_entity_poly.pdbx_seq_one_letter_code
_entity_poly.pdbx_strand_id
1 'polypeptide(L)' 'MAAKLIPVATWADSVFGEYRPHKNTLLNWIKNGRIRPVPRKVGREYFCRPEAEYVDPVAERIERLTNGR' A
#
# COMPACT_ATOMS: atom_id res chain seq x y z
N MET A 1 -1.49 17.07 13.01
CA MET A 1 -2.78 16.56 12.47
C MET A 1 -2.92 15.10 12.85
N ALA A 2 -4.03 14.69 13.48
CA ALA A 2 -4.26 13.29 13.81
C ALA A 2 -4.33 12.47 12.53
N ALA A 3 -3.37 11.55 12.33
CA ALA A 3 -3.33 10.71 11.14
C ALA A 3 -4.58 9.83 11.12
N LYS A 4 -5.57 10.17 10.28
CA LYS A 4 -6.74 9.32 10.04
C LYS A 4 -6.25 8.05 9.35
N LEU A 5 -6.43 6.92 10.02
CA LEU A 5 -6.14 5.61 9.47
C LEU A 5 -7.42 5.07 8.82
N ILE A 6 -7.31 4.59 7.58
CA ILE A 6 -8.40 3.96 6.84
C ILE A 6 -8.11 2.46 6.64
N PRO A 7 -9.13 1.60 6.52
CA PRO A 7 -8.91 0.20 6.18
C PRO A 7 -8.14 0.06 4.86
N VAL A 8 -7.21 -0.91 4.79
CA VAL A 8 -6.41 -1.14 3.58
C VAL A 8 -7.29 -1.48 2.37
N ALA A 9 -8.45 -2.12 2.59
CA ALA A 9 -9.42 -2.37 1.52
C ALA A 9 -9.95 -1.06 0.92
N THR A 10 -10.36 -0.11 1.77
CA THR A 10 -10.86 1.21 1.34
C THR A 10 -9.76 2.05 0.68
N TRP A 11 -8.53 1.94 1.16
CA TRP A 11 -7.38 2.54 0.48
C TRP A 11 -7.19 1.94 -0.92
N ALA A 12 -7.27 0.62 -1.06
CA ALA A 12 -7.13 -0.04 -2.36
C ALA A 12 -8.26 0.36 -3.33
N ASP A 13 -9.50 0.53 -2.83
CA ASP A 13 -10.61 1.09 -3.62
C ASP A 13 -10.28 2.51 -4.11
N SER A 14 -9.67 3.34 -3.26
CA SER A 14 -9.33 4.72 -3.60
C SER A 14 -8.19 4.83 -4.62
N VAL A 15 -7.23 3.89 -4.58
CA VAL A 15 -6.05 3.89 -5.45
C VAL A 15 -6.30 3.18 -6.78
N PHE A 16 -6.99 2.04 -6.77
CA PHE A 16 -7.15 1.17 -7.94
C PHE A 16 -8.58 1.17 -8.51
N GLY A 17 -9.55 1.76 -7.81
CA GLY A 17 -10.95 1.84 -8.26
C GLY A 17 -11.55 0.47 -8.49
N GLU A 18 -12.15 0.28 -9.68
CA GLU A 18 -12.78 -0.97 -10.10
C GLU A 18 -11.80 -2.15 -10.18
N TYR A 19 -10.53 -1.88 -10.43
CA TYR A 19 -9.48 -2.90 -10.57
C TYR A 19 -8.78 -3.24 -9.26
N ARG A 20 -9.48 -3.08 -8.12
CA ARG A 20 -8.88 -3.33 -6.82
C ARG A 20 -8.35 -4.77 -6.69
N PRO A 21 -7.15 -4.96 -6.13
CA PRO A 21 -6.64 -6.29 -5.86
C PRO A 21 -7.49 -7.06 -4.85
N HIS A 22 -7.50 -8.38 -4.97
CA HIS A 22 -8.16 -9.26 -4.00
C HIS A 22 -7.53 -9.13 -2.59
N LYS A 23 -8.32 -9.41 -1.54
CA LYS A 23 -7.89 -9.31 -0.13
C LYS A 23 -6.58 -10.05 0.15
N ASN A 24 -6.40 -11.25 -0.41
CA ASN A 24 -5.17 -12.03 -0.22
C ASN A 24 -3.94 -11.34 -0.82
N THR A 25 -4.11 -10.64 -1.95
CA THR A 25 -3.06 -9.84 -2.59
C THR A 25 -2.67 -8.67 -1.70
N LEU A 26 -3.65 -7.95 -1.15
CA LEU A 26 -3.40 -6.86 -0.20
C LEU A 26 -2.65 -7.35 1.04
N LEU A 27 -3.04 -8.50 1.61
CA LEU A 27 -2.33 -9.10 2.73
C LEU A 27 -0.88 -9.47 2.38
N ASN A 28 -0.64 -10.01 1.18
CA ASN A 28 0.71 -10.29 0.70
C ASN A 28 1.52 -9.01 0.51
N TRP A 29 0.91 -7.92 0.04
CA TRP A 29 1.59 -6.63 -0.09
C TRP A 29 2.01 -6.07 1.28
N ILE A 30 1.15 -6.15 2.28
CA ILE A 30 1.47 -5.74 3.65
C ILE A 30 2.66 -6.56 4.18
N LYS A 31 2.61 -7.89 4.05
CA LYS A 31 3.69 -8.78 4.50
C LYS A 31 5.02 -8.49 3.80
N ASN A 32 4.96 -8.18 2.51
CA ASN A 32 6.14 -7.88 1.69
C ASN A 32 6.58 -6.40 1.76
N GLY A 33 5.93 -5.57 2.58
CA GLY A 33 6.29 -4.15 2.71
C GLY A 33 6.05 -3.31 1.46
N ARG A 34 5.10 -3.70 0.60
CA ARG A 34 4.75 -3.01 -0.66
C ARG A 34 3.77 -1.85 -0.47
N ILE A 35 3.39 -1.50 0.76
CA ILE A 35 2.55 -0.35 1.06
C ILE A 35 3.32 0.52 2.06
N ARG A 36 3.53 1.80 1.72
CA ARG A 36 4.27 2.75 2.56
C ARG A 36 3.42 3.99 2.86
N PRO A 37 3.36 4.46 4.12
CA PRO A 37 3.91 3.85 5.33
C PRO A 37 3.24 2.51 5.67
N VAL A 38 3.99 1.63 6.36
CA VAL A 38 3.57 0.25 6.63
C VAL A 38 2.21 0.22 7.35
N PRO A 39 1.22 -0.54 6.83
CA PRO A 39 -0.09 -0.63 7.46
C PRO A 39 -0.03 -1.22 8.87
N ARG A 40 -0.79 -0.63 9.79
CA ARG A 40 -0.88 -1.06 11.19
C ARG A 40 -2.02 -2.06 11.34
N LYS A 41 -1.74 -3.21 11.97
CA LYS A 41 -2.77 -4.18 12.33
C LYS A 41 -3.54 -3.70 13.56
N VAL A 42 -4.86 -3.65 13.47
CA VAL A 42 -5.76 -3.34 14.61
C VAL A 42 -6.87 -4.39 14.62
N GLY A 43 -6.89 -5.24 15.64
CA GLY A 43 -7.79 -6.39 15.72
C GLY A 43 -7.57 -7.37 14.56
N ARG A 44 -8.63 -7.59 13.75
CA ARG A 44 -8.63 -8.54 12.62
C ARG A 44 -8.28 -7.88 11.28
N GLU A 45 -8.10 -6.56 11.25
CA GLU A 45 -7.93 -5.79 10.02
C GLU A 45 -6.62 -4.98 10.03
N TYR A 46 -6.26 -4.49 8.85
CA TYR A 46 -5.10 -3.62 8.65
C TYR A 46 -5.57 -2.25 8.22
N PHE A 47 -4.89 -1.23 8.74
CA PHE A 47 -5.20 0.16 8.46
C PHE A 47 -3.95 0.88 7.97
N CYS A 48 -4.11 1.71 6.96
CA CYS A 48 -3.05 2.54 6.41
C CYS A 48 -3.47 4.00 6.39
N ARG A 49 -2.53 4.89 6.09
CA ARG A 49 -2.88 6.27 5.81
C ARG A 49 -3.56 6.34 4.44
N PRO A 50 -4.51 7.27 4.22
CA PRO A 50 -5.07 7.51 2.89
C PRO A 50 -4.00 7.94 1.89
N GLU A 51 -2.97 8.63 2.36
CA GLU A 51 -1.79 9.07 1.60
C GLU A 51 -0.76 7.95 1.38
N ALA A 52 -1.06 6.70 1.74
CA ALA A 52 -0.11 5.60 1.54
C ALA A 52 0.06 5.30 0.04
N GLU A 53 1.28 4.94 -0.35
CA GLU A 53 1.66 4.59 -1.71
C GLU A 53 1.92 3.08 -1.83
N TYR A 54 1.61 2.54 -3.01
CA TYR A 54 2.02 1.18 -3.39
C TYR A 54 3.43 1.24 -3.98
N VAL A 55 4.35 0.48 -3.40
CA VAL A 55 5.74 0.37 -3.87
C VAL A 55 5.92 -0.99 -4.54
N ASP A 56 6.10 -0.96 -5.86
CA ASP A 56 6.50 -2.15 -6.59
C ASP A 56 8.03 -2.28 -6.58
N PRO A 57 8.61 -3.38 -6.06
CA PRO A 57 10.06 -3.55 -6.00
C PRO A 57 10.74 -3.62 -7.39
N VAL A 58 10.01 -4.01 -8.43
CA VAL A 58 10.53 -4.01 -9.81
C VAL A 58 10.57 -2.59 -10.35
N ALA A 59 9.49 -1.82 -10.16
CA ALA A 59 9.43 -0.42 -10.56
C ALA A 59 10.45 0.42 -9.77
N GLU A 60 10.57 0.24 -8.46
CA GLU A 60 11.53 0.94 -7.59
C GLU A 60 12.97 0.68 -8.06
N ARG A 61 13.29 -0.56 -8.47
CA ARG A 61 14.61 -0.91 -9.02
C ARG A 61 14.88 -0.19 -10.35
N ILE A 62 13.88 -0.12 -11.23
CA ILE A 62 14.02 0.56 -12.52
C ILE A 62 14.19 2.07 -12.30
N GLU A 63 13.38 2.69 -11.47
CA GLU A 63 13.48 4.12 -11.13
C GLU A 63 14.83 4.48 -10.52
N ARG A 64 15.37 3.65 -9.62
CA ARG A 64 16.72 3.84 -9.06
C ARG A 64 17.80 3.78 -10.13
N LEU A 65 17.63 2.95 -11.15
CA LEU A 65 18.59 2.84 -12.26
C LEU A 65 18.46 3.99 -13.27
N THR A 66 17.27 4.57 -13.42
CA THR A 66 17.02 5.66 -14.39
C THR A 66 17.22 7.06 -13.81
N ASN A 67 16.92 7.29 -12.52
CA ASN A 67 17.14 8.59 -11.84
C ASN A 67 18.59 8.82 -11.36
N GLY A 68 19.48 7.84 -11.53
CA GLY A 68 20.90 7.97 -11.20
C GLY A 68 21.76 8.64 -12.28
N ARG A 69 21.16 9.44 -13.18
CA ARG A 69 21.83 10.05 -14.33
C ARG A 69 21.72 11.58 -14.32
#